data_AF-A0A182X857-F1
#
_entry.id   AF-A0A182X857-F1
#
_cell.length_a   1.000
_cell.length_b   1.000
_cell.length_c   1.000
_cell.angle_alpha   90.00
_cell.angle_beta   90.00
_cell.angle_gamma   90.00
#
_symmetry.space_group_name_H-M   'P 1'
#
loop_
_entity.id
_entity.type
_entity.pdbx_description
1 polymer ?
#
loop_
_entity_poly.entity_id
_entity_poly.type
_entity_poly.pdbx_seq_one_letter_code
_entity_poly.pdbx_strand_id
1 'polypeptide(L)'
;MLTNIVRTACKLAIRNVLSNVDRQCLSGPPVRWFTGKGYDAERKFKIRSTVYYVAAAGVLTVGLSYAAVPLYRMFCQAYSYGGTTSQGHDGEKVESMQKVKDRVIKIKFNADIGASMRWNFKPQQTEIRVVPGETALAFYSAKNPTDHPVVGISTYNVIPFEAGAYFNKIQCFCFEEQQLNPHEEVDLPVFFYIDPDFIEDPKMELVDSITLSYTFFESKDGVNIQMPVYAKQHG
;
A
#
# COMPACT_ATOMS: atom_id res chain seq x y z
N MET A 1 4.65 -37.94 -1.41
CA MET A 1 5.92 -38.63 -1.73
C MET A 1 7.07 -37.65 -2.00
N LEU A 2 7.08 -36.44 -1.43
CA LEU A 2 8.16 -35.44 -1.62
C LEU A 2 8.66 -34.81 -0.31
N THR A 3 8.10 -35.20 0.85
CA THR A 3 8.49 -34.71 2.18
C THR A 3 9.51 -35.62 2.91
N ASN A 4 9.80 -36.81 2.37
CA ASN A 4 10.74 -37.78 2.97
C ASN A 4 12.17 -37.73 2.38
N ILE A 5 12.44 -36.89 1.39
CA ILE A 5 13.78 -36.76 0.78
C ILE A 5 14.63 -35.72 1.53
N VAL A 6 14.01 -34.69 2.13
CA VAL A 6 14.74 -33.61 2.82
C VAL A 6 15.16 -33.99 4.26
N ARG A 7 14.43 -34.88 4.94
CA ARG A 7 14.79 -35.35 6.30
C ARG A 7 15.96 -36.34 6.34
N THR A 8 16.24 -37.03 5.23
CA THR A 8 17.26 -38.09 5.17
C THR A 8 18.65 -37.52 4.87
N ALA A 9 18.73 -36.40 4.13
CA ALA A 9 19.99 -35.72 3.82
C ALA A 9 20.60 -34.99 5.04
N CYS A 10 19.77 -34.48 5.96
CA CYS A 10 20.25 -33.73 7.14
C CYS A 10 20.82 -34.63 8.25
N LYS A 11 20.43 -35.92 8.32
CA LYS A 11 20.95 -36.88 9.32
C LYS A 11 22.30 -37.51 8.94
N LEU A 12 22.69 -37.49 7.66
CA LEU A 12 23.95 -38.10 7.20
C LEU A 12 25.15 -37.16 7.31
N ALA A 13 24.95 -35.85 7.19
CA ALA A 13 26.06 -34.88 7.24
C ALA A 13 26.59 -34.62 8.67
N ILE A 14 25.76 -34.81 9.70
CA ILE A 14 26.14 -34.52 11.10
C ILE A 14 26.90 -35.70 11.76
N ARG A 15 26.74 -36.93 11.26
CA ARG A 15 27.45 -38.11 11.80
C ARG A 15 28.88 -38.28 11.28
N ASN A 16 29.23 -37.67 10.15
CA ASN A 16 30.53 -37.89 9.50
C ASN A 16 31.65 -36.93 9.95
N VAL A 17 31.32 -35.89 10.72
CA VAL A 17 32.29 -34.87 11.18
C VAL A 17 32.80 -35.16 12.60
N LEU A 18 32.07 -35.96 13.39
CA LEU A 18 32.41 -36.24 14.79
C LEU A 18 33.27 -37.51 15.02
N SER A 19 33.57 -38.29 13.98
CA SER A 19 34.36 -39.53 14.12
C SER A 19 35.83 -39.40 13.69
N ASN A 20 36.25 -38.24 13.17
CA ASN A 20 37.58 -38.08 12.54
C ASN A 20 38.57 -37.21 13.33
N VAL A 21 38.23 -36.84 14.58
CA VAL A 21 39.03 -35.92 15.41
C VAL A 21 39.80 -36.64 16.53
N ASP A 22 39.58 -37.94 16.78
CA ASP A 22 39.99 -38.54 18.06
C ASP A 22 40.97 -39.73 17.98
N ARG A 23 41.73 -39.90 16.90
CA ARG A 23 42.63 -41.08 16.81
C ARG A 23 43.90 -40.96 15.96
N GLN A 24 44.66 -39.88 16.12
CA GLN A 24 46.08 -39.90 15.72
C GLN A 24 46.91 -38.99 16.61
N CYS A 25 47.11 -39.47 17.82
CA CYS A 25 48.24 -39.13 18.66
C CYS A 25 49.38 -40.13 18.35
N LEU A 26 50.63 -39.64 18.44
CA LEU A 26 51.85 -40.41 18.76
C LEU A 26 52.54 -41.21 17.63
N SER A 27 53.41 -40.53 16.86
CA SER A 27 54.79 -41.01 16.55
C SER A 27 55.54 -40.08 15.59
N GLY A 28 56.58 -39.38 16.06
CA GLY A 28 57.52 -38.64 15.19
C GLY A 28 58.67 -37.98 15.99
N PRO A 29 59.93 -38.02 15.52
CA PRO A 29 61.15 -37.79 16.31
C PRO A 29 61.44 -36.31 16.66
N PRO A 30 62.39 -36.01 17.57
CA PRO A 30 62.56 -34.68 18.12
C PRO A 30 63.28 -33.76 17.14
N VAL A 31 62.63 -32.68 16.70
CA VAL A 31 63.30 -31.62 15.94
C VAL A 31 63.84 -30.55 16.88
N ARG A 32 65.17 -30.57 16.92
CA ARG A 32 66.10 -29.66 17.54
C ARG A 32 65.95 -28.22 17.00
N TRP A 33 65.92 -27.30 17.95
CA TRP A 33 66.05 -25.84 17.89
C TRP A 33 66.73 -25.25 16.65
N PHE A 34 66.04 -24.31 15.99
CA PHE A 34 66.68 -23.16 15.35
C PHE A 34 66.03 -21.85 15.82
N THR A 35 66.85 -21.07 16.50
CA THR A 35 66.64 -19.70 16.94
C THR A 35 66.28 -18.79 15.75
N GLY A 36 65.02 -18.37 15.67
CA GLY A 36 64.55 -17.37 14.71
C GLY A 36 64.55 -15.94 15.28
N LYS A 37 65.65 -15.50 15.91
CA LYS A 37 65.74 -14.18 16.57
C LYS A 37 65.84 -12.98 15.60
N GLY A 38 65.59 -13.19 14.30
CA GLY A 38 65.67 -12.18 13.24
C GLY A 38 64.37 -11.93 12.46
N TYR A 39 63.32 -12.75 12.63
CA TYR A 39 62.05 -12.60 11.89
C TYR A 39 61.05 -11.64 12.57
N ASP A 40 61.29 -11.25 13.81
CA ASP A 40 60.33 -10.48 14.60
C ASP A 40 60.29 -8.99 14.23
N ALA A 41 61.41 -8.40 13.78
CA ALA A 41 61.47 -6.97 13.48
C ALA A 41 60.71 -6.61 12.19
N GLU A 42 60.91 -7.40 11.12
CA GLU A 42 60.26 -7.16 9.83
C GLU A 42 58.77 -7.53 9.84
N ARG A 43 58.41 -8.59 10.61
CA ARG A 43 57.01 -8.93 10.89
C ARG A 43 56.32 -7.84 11.73
N LYS A 44 57.00 -7.25 12.72
CA LYS A 44 56.46 -6.12 13.51
C LYS A 44 56.23 -4.87 12.65
N PHE A 45 57.09 -4.59 11.67
CA PHE A 45 56.88 -3.46 10.75
C PHE A 45 55.69 -3.70 9.82
N LYS A 46 55.56 -4.89 9.22
CA LYS A 46 54.42 -5.27 8.38
C LYS A 46 53.10 -5.36 9.16
N ILE A 47 53.13 -5.82 10.41
CA ILE A 47 51.95 -5.82 11.28
C ILE A 47 51.57 -4.38 11.63
N ARG A 48 52.52 -3.50 11.95
CA ARG A 48 52.23 -2.09 12.23
C ARG A 48 51.58 -1.40 11.03
N SER A 49 52.13 -1.55 9.83
CA SER A 49 51.52 -0.99 8.62
C SER A 49 50.14 -1.59 8.35
N THR A 50 49.98 -2.91 8.49
CA THR A 50 48.67 -3.58 8.34
C THR A 50 47.65 -3.08 9.37
N VAL A 51 48.05 -2.88 10.63
CA VAL A 51 47.19 -2.34 11.69
C VAL A 51 46.76 -0.91 11.36
N TYR A 52 47.66 -0.07 10.84
CA TYR A 52 47.29 1.28 10.40
C TYR A 52 46.30 1.26 9.22
N TYR A 53 46.48 0.38 8.24
CA TYR A 53 45.54 0.25 7.11
C TYR A 53 44.16 -0.27 7.56
N VAL A 54 44.11 -1.27 8.43
CA VAL A 54 42.86 -1.81 8.97
C VAL A 54 42.15 -0.77 9.85
N ALA A 55 42.91 -0.04 10.67
CA ALA A 55 42.37 1.05 11.47
C ALA A 55 41.81 2.19 10.58
N ALA A 56 42.54 2.59 9.54
CA ALA A 56 42.08 3.60 8.58
C ALA A 56 40.82 3.15 7.83
N ALA A 57 40.77 1.89 7.38
CA ALA A 57 39.59 1.31 6.73
C ALA A 57 38.38 1.26 7.69
N GLY A 58 38.61 0.92 8.96
CA GLY A 58 37.58 0.92 10.00
C GLY A 58 36.99 2.31 10.22
N VAL A 59 37.85 3.33 10.39
CA VAL A 59 37.42 4.72 10.58
C VAL A 59 36.68 5.25 9.34
N LEU A 60 37.15 4.92 8.14
CA LEU A 60 36.51 5.33 6.88
C LEU A 60 35.12 4.70 6.72
N THR A 61 34.97 3.41 7.07
CA THR A 61 33.67 2.72 6.99
C THR A 61 32.65 3.31 7.97
N VAL A 62 33.09 3.65 9.18
CA VAL A 62 32.23 4.32 10.19
C VAL A 62 31.90 5.76 9.78
N GLY A 63 32.87 6.49 9.21
CA GLY A 63 32.65 7.83 8.69
C GLY A 63 31.62 7.87 7.56
N LEU A 64 31.72 6.93 6.60
CA LEU A 64 30.78 6.83 5.48
C LEU A 64 29.38 6.41 5.93
N SER A 65 29.25 5.47 6.87
CA SER A 65 27.94 5.06 7.38
C SER A 65 27.24 6.17 8.15
N TYR A 66 27.98 6.98 8.91
CA TYR A 66 27.43 8.16 9.58
C TYR A 66 27.07 9.29 8.60
N ALA A 67 27.88 9.52 7.57
CA ALA A 67 27.64 10.54 6.54
C ALA A 67 26.52 10.18 5.54
N ALA A 68 26.23 8.89 5.36
CA ALA A 68 25.20 8.44 4.42
C ALA A 68 23.79 8.95 4.79
N VAL A 69 23.46 9.03 6.09
CA VAL A 69 22.13 9.47 6.55
C VAL A 69 21.84 10.94 6.19
N PRO A 70 22.69 11.94 6.54
CA PRO A 70 22.44 13.33 6.14
C PRO A 70 22.59 13.55 4.62
N LEU A 71 23.49 12.83 3.96
CA LEU A 71 23.61 12.91 2.50
C LEU A 71 22.34 12.39 1.80
N TYR A 72 21.79 11.26 2.24
CA TYR A 72 20.51 10.74 1.75
C TYR A 72 19.38 11.73 1.98
N ARG A 73 19.32 12.39 3.15
CA ARG A 73 18.34 13.44 3.42
C ARG A 73 18.47 14.62 2.46
N MET A 74 19.69 15.11 2.19
CA MET A 74 19.91 16.19 1.22
C MET A 74 19.52 15.78 -0.21
N PHE A 75 19.81 14.55 -0.63
CA PHE A 75 19.37 14.04 -1.93
C PHE A 75 17.84 13.89 -2.00
N CYS A 76 17.19 13.40 -0.94
CA CYS A 76 15.73 13.30 -0.86
C CYS A 76 15.07 14.68 -0.92
N GLN A 77 15.65 15.70 -0.29
CA GLN A 77 15.15 17.09 -0.35
C GLN A 77 15.35 17.73 -1.73
N ALA A 78 16.47 17.45 -2.41
CA ALA A 78 16.76 18.05 -3.71
C ALA A 78 15.96 17.43 -4.87
N TYR A 79 15.72 16.11 -4.82
CA TYR A 79 15.03 15.37 -5.88
C TYR A 79 13.57 15.01 -5.56
N SER A 80 13.06 15.42 -4.38
CA SER A 80 11.65 15.28 -3.97
C SER A 80 11.05 13.86 -4.11
N TYR A 81 11.88 12.82 -3.93
CA TYR A 81 11.49 11.42 -4.18
C TYR A 81 10.92 10.71 -2.93
N GLY A 82 10.78 11.40 -1.81
CA GLY A 82 10.25 10.82 -0.59
C GLY A 82 9.61 11.90 0.25
N GLY A 83 8.26 11.91 0.28
CA GLY A 83 7.45 12.87 1.03
C GLY A 83 7.63 12.77 2.54
N THR A 84 8.82 13.14 3.03
CA THR A 84 9.09 13.39 4.44
C THR A 84 9.03 14.88 4.68
N THR A 85 8.00 15.28 5.42
CA THR A 85 7.77 16.63 5.92
C THR A 85 9.03 17.21 6.55
N SER A 86 9.48 18.37 6.06
CA SER A 86 10.49 19.20 6.70
C SER A 86 10.06 19.56 8.13
N GLN A 87 10.55 18.85 9.14
CA GLN A 87 10.66 19.40 10.49
C GLN A 87 11.85 20.37 10.49
N GLY A 88 11.59 21.60 10.05
CA GLY A 88 12.61 22.64 9.99
C GLY A 88 12.09 23.83 9.21
N HIS A 89 11.43 24.75 9.92
CA HIS A 89 11.22 26.13 9.47
C HIS A 89 10.57 26.35 8.09
N ASP A 90 9.61 25.50 7.69
CA ASP A 90 8.68 25.80 6.59
C ASP A 90 7.23 26.01 7.08
N GLY A 91 7.02 26.12 8.40
CA GLY A 91 5.71 26.44 8.98
C GLY A 91 5.16 27.81 8.52
N GLU A 92 6.03 28.76 8.19
CA GLU A 92 5.62 30.10 7.72
C GLU A 92 5.16 30.11 6.25
N LYS A 93 5.61 29.13 5.44
CA LYS A 93 5.09 28.93 4.07
C LYS A 93 3.78 28.15 4.04
N VAL A 94 3.49 27.37 5.08
CA VAL A 94 2.19 26.71 5.27
C VAL A 94 1.18 27.67 5.92
N GLU A 95 1.62 28.60 6.77
CA GLU A 95 0.76 29.68 7.29
C GLU A 95 0.44 30.77 6.26
N SER A 96 1.28 30.94 5.23
CA SER A 96 1.02 31.85 4.10
C SER A 96 0.37 31.18 2.89
N MET A 97 0.16 29.85 2.91
CA MET A 97 -0.81 29.21 2.04
C MET A 97 -2.20 29.61 2.52
N GLN A 98 -2.68 30.74 2.00
CA GLN A 98 -4.04 31.19 2.18
C GLN A 98 -4.94 30.01 1.80
N LYS A 99 -5.61 29.39 2.79
CA LYS A 99 -6.59 28.31 2.57
C LYS A 99 -7.42 28.72 1.36
N VAL A 100 -7.26 28.01 0.24
CA VAL A 100 -8.06 28.23 -0.95
C VAL A 100 -9.43 27.69 -0.58
N LYS A 101 -10.21 28.50 0.14
CA LYS A 101 -11.58 28.22 0.55
C LYS A 101 -12.51 28.02 -0.64
N ASP A 102 -12.02 28.28 -1.85
CA ASP A 102 -12.80 28.30 -3.09
C ASP A 102 -12.27 27.32 -4.15
N ARG A 103 -11.60 26.21 -3.76
CA ARG A 103 -11.21 25.19 -4.74
C ARG A 103 -12.45 24.39 -5.14
N VAL A 104 -13.00 24.75 -6.29
CA VAL A 104 -14.17 24.08 -6.86
C VAL A 104 -13.76 22.74 -7.47
N ILE A 105 -14.27 21.64 -6.90
CA ILE A 105 -14.07 20.29 -7.40
C ILE A 105 -15.26 19.88 -8.27
N LYS A 106 -14.97 19.27 -9.42
CA LYS A 106 -16.00 18.74 -10.33
C LYS A 106 -16.33 17.31 -9.95
N ILE A 107 -17.57 17.06 -9.57
CA ILE A 107 -18.08 15.71 -9.29
C ILE A 107 -18.83 15.22 -10.51
N LYS A 108 -18.32 14.17 -11.13
CA LYS A 108 -18.96 13.48 -12.25
C LYS A 108 -19.75 12.30 -11.72
N PHE A 109 -20.97 12.13 -12.20
CA PHE A 109 -21.81 11.01 -11.84
C PHE A 109 -21.87 10.03 -12.99
N ASN A 110 -21.49 8.78 -12.70
CA ASN A 110 -21.66 7.68 -13.62
C ASN A 110 -22.68 6.68 -13.07
N ALA A 111 -23.42 6.06 -13.98
CA ALA A 111 -24.45 5.08 -13.69
C ALA A 111 -24.29 3.89 -14.65
N ASP A 112 -24.00 2.73 -14.09
CA ASP A 112 -23.82 1.48 -14.79
C ASP A 112 -24.84 0.44 -14.28
N ILE A 113 -25.11 -0.55 -15.12
CA ILE A 113 -25.97 -1.69 -14.78
C ILE A 113 -25.23 -2.99 -15.09
N GLY A 114 -25.38 -3.99 -14.22
CA GLY A 114 -24.87 -5.33 -14.47
C GLY A 114 -25.60 -6.00 -15.64
N ALA A 115 -24.94 -6.93 -16.32
CA ALA A 115 -25.45 -7.55 -17.54
C ALA A 115 -26.81 -8.27 -17.38
N SER A 116 -27.15 -8.73 -16.17
CA SER A 116 -28.44 -9.35 -15.89
C SER A 116 -29.57 -8.35 -15.62
N MET A 117 -29.23 -7.11 -15.25
CA MET A 117 -30.21 -6.13 -14.83
C MET A 117 -30.84 -5.41 -16.01
N ARG A 118 -32.18 -5.30 -15.98
CA ARG A 118 -32.98 -4.65 -17.03
C ARG A 118 -33.45 -3.24 -16.70
N TRP A 119 -33.05 -2.72 -15.54
CA TRP A 119 -33.41 -1.36 -15.15
C TRP A 119 -32.78 -0.33 -16.08
N ASN A 120 -33.52 0.75 -16.30
CA ASN A 120 -32.95 1.96 -16.86
C ASN A 120 -32.48 2.84 -15.70
N PHE A 121 -31.17 2.87 -15.48
CA PHE A 121 -30.54 3.64 -14.41
C PHE A 121 -29.67 4.74 -15.01
N LYS A 122 -29.94 5.99 -14.63
CA LYS A 122 -29.23 7.15 -15.16
C LYS A 122 -29.09 8.23 -14.10
N PRO A 123 -28.00 9.01 -14.12
CA PRO A 123 -27.92 10.20 -13.28
C PRO A 123 -28.84 11.28 -13.85
N GLN A 124 -29.54 12.03 -12.99
CA GLN A 124 -30.30 13.21 -13.42
C GLN A 124 -29.35 14.35 -13.83
N GLN A 125 -28.16 14.37 -13.24
CA GLN A 125 -27.13 15.39 -13.46
C GLN A 125 -25.80 14.69 -13.75
N THR A 126 -25.13 15.02 -14.85
CA THR A 126 -23.87 14.36 -15.21
C THR A 126 -22.68 14.91 -14.42
N GLU A 127 -22.72 16.19 -14.06
CA GLU A 127 -21.69 16.83 -13.25
C GLU A 127 -22.26 17.91 -12.33
N ILE A 128 -21.64 18.06 -11.16
CA ILE A 128 -21.84 19.20 -10.28
C ILE A 128 -20.50 19.76 -9.82
N ARG A 129 -20.54 21.00 -9.34
CA ARG A 129 -19.37 21.71 -8.81
C ARG A 129 -19.61 21.95 -7.33
N VAL A 130 -18.68 21.49 -6.50
CA VAL A 130 -18.78 21.56 -5.04
C VAL A 130 -17.46 22.05 -4.46
N VAL A 131 -17.55 22.74 -3.34
CA VAL A 131 -16.38 23.16 -2.57
C VAL A 131 -16.16 22.16 -1.42
N PRO A 132 -14.92 21.76 -1.10
CA PRO A 132 -14.66 20.95 0.09
C PRO A 132 -15.22 21.59 1.36
N GLY A 133 -15.91 20.80 2.18
CA GLY A 133 -16.68 21.25 3.35
C GLY A 133 -18.13 21.65 3.04
N GLU A 134 -18.52 21.76 1.76
CA GLU A 134 -19.91 21.95 1.35
C GLU A 134 -20.61 20.59 1.21
N THR A 135 -21.88 20.55 1.60
CA THR A 135 -22.74 19.38 1.39
C THR A 135 -23.49 19.51 0.08
N ALA A 136 -23.56 18.42 -0.68
CA ALA A 136 -24.21 18.38 -1.97
C ALA A 136 -25.20 17.22 -2.07
N LEU A 137 -26.24 17.44 -2.88
CA LEU A 137 -27.29 16.47 -3.17
C LEU A 137 -27.33 16.22 -4.68
N ALA A 138 -27.21 14.97 -5.06
CA ALA A 138 -27.40 14.52 -6.44
C ALA A 138 -28.55 13.52 -6.52
N PHE A 139 -29.20 13.43 -7.67
CA PHE A 139 -30.31 12.52 -7.90
C PHE A 139 -29.97 11.55 -9.03
N TYR A 140 -30.33 10.29 -8.84
CA TYR A 140 -30.35 9.27 -9.88
C TYR A 140 -31.78 8.82 -10.13
N SER A 141 -32.14 8.56 -11.39
CA SER A 141 -33.43 7.96 -11.74
C SER A 141 -33.22 6.48 -12.06
N ALA A 142 -34.04 5.65 -11.42
CA ALA A 142 -34.11 4.22 -11.65
C ALA A 142 -35.52 3.84 -12.09
N LYS A 143 -35.63 3.13 -13.21
CA LYS A 143 -36.90 2.65 -13.74
C LYS A 143 -36.84 1.17 -14.04
N ASN A 144 -37.86 0.43 -13.61
CA ASN A 144 -38.06 -0.96 -13.99
C ASN A 144 -38.98 -1.04 -15.22
N PRO A 145 -38.47 -1.35 -16.44
CA PRO A 145 -39.31 -1.47 -17.63
C PRO A 145 -39.99 -2.84 -17.78
N THR A 146 -39.82 -3.76 -16.82
CA THR A 146 -40.34 -5.13 -16.90
C THR A 146 -41.72 -5.26 -16.25
N ASP A 147 -42.42 -6.36 -16.55
CA ASP A 147 -43.76 -6.66 -16.01
C ASP A 147 -43.75 -7.41 -14.66
N HIS A 148 -42.58 -7.60 -14.05
CA HIS A 148 -42.43 -8.25 -12.74
C HIS A 148 -41.58 -7.38 -11.80
N PRO A 149 -41.76 -7.50 -10.47
CA PRO A 149 -40.89 -6.83 -9.53
C PRO A 149 -39.47 -7.38 -9.65
N VAL A 150 -38.49 -6.48 -9.61
CA VAL A 150 -37.06 -6.81 -9.66
C VAL A 150 -36.42 -6.23 -8.43
N VAL A 151 -35.51 -6.99 -7.81
CA VAL A 151 -34.73 -6.54 -6.65
C VAL A 151 -33.31 -6.24 -7.11
N GLY A 152 -32.84 -5.04 -6.77
CA GLY A 152 -31.51 -4.54 -7.11
C GLY A 152 -30.67 -4.27 -5.87
N ILE A 153 -29.39 -4.62 -5.94
CA ILE A 153 -28.36 -4.17 -5.01
C ILE A 153 -27.38 -3.27 -5.76
N SER A 154 -26.92 -2.18 -5.14
CA SER A 154 -25.97 -1.26 -5.78
C SER A 154 -24.62 -1.26 -5.09
N THR A 155 -23.56 -1.21 -5.88
CA THR A 155 -22.21 -0.91 -5.38
C THR A 155 -21.75 0.43 -5.93
N TYR A 156 -20.81 1.06 -5.23
CA TYR A 156 -20.27 2.35 -5.63
C TYR A 156 -18.75 2.34 -5.66
N ASN A 157 -18.19 3.19 -6.50
CA ASN A 157 -16.77 3.44 -6.58
C ASN A 157 -16.48 4.93 -6.75
N VAL A 158 -15.38 5.39 -6.14
CA VAL A 158 -14.91 6.77 -6.23
C VAL A 158 -13.55 6.77 -6.92
N ILE A 159 -13.41 7.59 -7.97
CA ILE A 159 -12.18 7.72 -8.75
C ILE A 159 -11.78 9.20 -8.78
N PRO A 160 -10.51 9.55 -8.51
CA PRO A 160 -9.40 8.68 -8.15
C PRO A 160 -9.55 8.08 -6.73
N PHE A 161 -8.94 6.92 -6.48
CA PHE A 161 -9.13 6.16 -5.23
C PHE A 161 -8.63 6.92 -4.00
N GLU A 162 -7.60 7.74 -4.18
CA GLU A 162 -7.00 8.56 -3.14
C GLU A 162 -7.97 9.64 -2.65
N ALA A 163 -8.83 10.17 -3.55
CA ALA A 163 -9.90 11.10 -3.19
C ALA A 163 -11.06 10.40 -2.45
N GLY A 164 -11.18 9.07 -2.57
CA GLY A 164 -12.20 8.29 -1.89
C GLY A 164 -12.10 8.35 -0.36
N ALA A 165 -10.91 8.60 0.20
CA ALA A 165 -10.71 8.74 1.64
C ALA A 165 -11.36 10.01 2.21
N TYR A 166 -11.46 11.07 1.40
CA TYR A 166 -12.06 12.34 1.77
C TYR A 166 -13.53 12.44 1.34
N PHE A 167 -14.02 11.47 0.56
CA PHE A 167 -15.38 11.45 0.06
C PHE A 167 -16.31 10.77 1.06
N ASN A 168 -17.03 11.56 1.84
CA ASN A 168 -17.93 11.07 2.87
C ASN A 168 -19.36 10.99 2.33
N LYS A 169 -19.81 9.77 2.02
CA LYS A 169 -21.19 9.51 1.63
C LYS A 169 -22.05 9.30 2.89
N ILE A 170 -22.95 10.25 3.17
CA ILE A 170 -23.77 10.24 4.40
C ILE A 170 -24.96 9.29 4.26
N GLN A 171 -25.58 9.18 3.08
CA GLN A 171 -26.76 8.32 2.87
C GLN A 171 -26.60 7.44 1.63
N CYS A 172 -26.51 6.12 1.84
CA CYS A 172 -26.28 5.10 0.81
C CYS A 172 -27.46 4.13 0.71
N PHE A 173 -28.19 4.16 -0.41
CA PHE A 173 -29.00 3.04 -0.89
C PHE A 173 -28.18 1.78 -1.24
N CYS A 174 -26.86 1.82 -1.02
CA CYS A 174 -25.89 0.84 -1.51
C CYS A 174 -25.93 -0.49 -0.77
N PHE A 175 -26.62 -0.54 0.37
CA PHE A 175 -26.62 -1.74 1.20
C PHE A 175 -28.03 -2.27 1.46
N GLU A 176 -29.05 -1.60 0.94
CA GLU A 176 -30.43 -2.02 1.06
C GLU A 176 -30.92 -2.48 -0.30
N GLU A 177 -31.41 -3.70 -0.34
CA GLU A 177 -32.09 -4.27 -1.49
C GLU A 177 -33.27 -3.36 -1.88
N GLN A 178 -33.18 -2.75 -3.07
CA GLN A 178 -34.24 -1.92 -3.60
C GLN A 178 -35.13 -2.78 -4.48
N GLN A 179 -36.41 -2.90 -4.13
CA GLN A 179 -37.40 -3.56 -4.97
C GLN A 179 -38.16 -2.50 -5.77
N LEU A 180 -38.16 -2.63 -7.11
CA LEU A 180 -38.97 -1.80 -7.99
C LEU A 180 -40.10 -2.63 -8.61
N ASN A 181 -41.32 -2.16 -8.46
CA ASN A 181 -42.50 -2.77 -9.07
C ASN A 181 -42.47 -2.61 -10.61
N PRO A 182 -43.32 -3.37 -11.33
CA PRO A 182 -43.45 -3.22 -12.76
C PRO A 182 -43.73 -1.77 -13.19
N HIS A 183 -42.97 -1.27 -14.16
CA HIS A 183 -43.08 0.09 -14.71
C HIS A 183 -42.91 1.24 -13.70
N GLU A 184 -42.43 0.93 -12.49
CA GLU A 184 -42.15 1.92 -11.46
C GLU A 184 -40.87 2.69 -11.77
N GLU A 185 -40.91 4.00 -11.52
CA GLU A 185 -39.79 4.92 -11.67
C GLU A 185 -39.62 5.71 -10.37
N VAL A 186 -38.42 5.66 -9.79
CA VAL A 186 -38.09 6.33 -8.53
C VAL A 186 -36.84 7.17 -8.68
N ASP A 187 -36.81 8.29 -7.96
CA ASP A 187 -35.62 9.12 -7.83
C ASP A 187 -34.89 8.75 -6.53
N LEU A 188 -33.61 8.42 -6.66
CA LEU A 188 -32.70 8.02 -5.59
C LEU A 188 -31.77 9.19 -5.23
N PRO A 189 -32.05 9.93 -4.13
CA PRO A 189 -31.16 10.99 -3.66
C PRO A 189 -29.85 10.46 -3.06
N VAL A 190 -28.73 11.06 -3.45
CA VAL A 190 -27.41 10.78 -2.88
C VAL A 190 -26.88 12.05 -2.22
N PHE A 191 -26.79 12.02 -0.89
CA PHE A 191 -26.25 13.11 -0.09
C PHE A 191 -24.80 12.82 0.32
N PHE A 192 -23.90 13.76 0.02
CA PHE A 192 -22.47 13.59 0.24
C PHE A 192 -21.79 14.94 0.49
N TYR A 193 -20.56 14.88 1.00
CA TYR A 193 -19.66 16.01 1.10
C TYR A 193 -18.21 15.56 0.94
N ILE A 194 -17.33 16.51 0.65
CA ILE A 194 -15.89 16.28 0.61
C ILE A 194 -15.31 16.89 1.88
N ASP A 195 -14.48 16.12 2.58
CA ASP A 195 -13.80 16.60 3.78
C ASP A 195 -12.88 17.80 3.44
N PRO A 196 -12.90 18.90 4.22
CA PRO A 196 -11.97 20.03 4.03
C PRO A 196 -10.49 19.64 4.06
N ASP A 197 -10.12 18.54 4.73
CA ASP A 197 -8.75 18.02 4.76
C ASP A 197 -8.21 17.66 3.36
N PHE A 198 -9.10 17.49 2.37
CA PHE A 198 -8.74 17.32 0.96
C PHE A 198 -7.86 18.46 0.42
N ILE A 199 -8.00 19.68 0.94
CA ILE A 199 -7.21 20.84 0.50
C ILE A 199 -5.81 20.82 1.11
N GLU A 200 -5.66 20.19 2.28
CA GLU A 200 -4.40 20.17 3.03
C GLU A 200 -3.45 19.04 2.56
N ASP A 201 -3.98 18.01 1.86
CA ASP A 201 -3.18 16.90 1.33
C ASP A 201 -2.48 17.26 0.00
N PRO A 202 -1.14 17.27 -0.06
CA PRO A 202 -0.40 17.55 -1.29
C PRO A 202 -0.69 16.54 -2.41
N LYS A 203 -1.11 15.31 -2.09
CA LYS A 203 -1.49 14.32 -3.12
C LYS A 203 -2.75 14.72 -3.87
N MET A 204 -3.63 15.50 -3.24
CA MET A 204 -4.88 15.95 -3.82
C MET A 204 -4.73 17.26 -4.60
N GLU A 205 -3.55 17.89 -4.58
CA GLU A 205 -3.29 19.18 -5.26
C GLU A 205 -3.64 19.15 -6.76
N LEU A 206 -3.50 18.00 -7.43
CA LEU A 206 -3.80 17.84 -8.87
C LEU A 206 -5.19 17.24 -9.16
N VAL A 207 -5.96 16.91 -8.13
CA VAL A 207 -7.27 16.26 -8.28
C VAL A 207 -8.38 17.31 -8.31
N ASP A 208 -8.74 17.77 -9.51
CA ASP A 208 -9.85 18.72 -9.71
C ASP A 208 -11.19 18.05 -10.07
N SER A 209 -11.16 16.74 -10.37
CA SER A 209 -12.36 15.99 -10.75
C SER A 209 -12.42 14.65 -10.05
N ILE A 210 -13.57 14.37 -9.44
CA ILE A 210 -13.88 13.09 -8.80
C ILE A 210 -15.07 12.49 -9.54
N THR A 211 -14.99 11.20 -9.86
CA THR A 211 -16.09 10.46 -10.49
C THR A 211 -16.70 9.51 -9.46
N LEU A 212 -17.99 9.67 -9.22
CA LEU A 212 -18.80 8.78 -8.42
C LEU A 212 -19.58 7.85 -9.35
N SER A 213 -19.14 6.60 -9.41
CA SER A 213 -19.75 5.56 -10.25
C SER A 213 -20.62 4.65 -9.41
N TYR A 214 -21.89 4.52 -9.78
CA TYR A 214 -22.81 3.52 -9.23
C TYR A 214 -23.02 2.39 -10.23
N THR A 215 -23.00 1.16 -9.74
CA THR A 215 -23.38 -0.01 -10.53
C THR A 215 -24.46 -0.80 -9.82
N PHE A 216 -25.59 -1.00 -10.49
CA PHE A 216 -26.67 -1.84 -9.96
C PHE A 216 -26.59 -3.28 -10.49
N PHE A 217 -26.81 -4.23 -9.60
CA PHE A 217 -26.87 -5.66 -9.90
C PHE A 217 -28.23 -6.20 -9.48
N GLU A 218 -28.77 -7.14 -10.25
CA GLU A 218 -29.98 -7.84 -9.90
C GLU A 218 -29.69 -8.88 -8.81
N SER A 219 -30.35 -8.75 -7.66
CA SER A 219 -30.36 -9.77 -6.60
C SER A 219 -31.51 -10.73 -6.91
N LYS A 220 -31.22 -11.86 -7.55
CA LYS A 220 -32.18 -12.96 -7.62
C LYS A 220 -31.99 -13.84 -6.39
N ASP A 221 -33.08 -14.18 -5.70
CA ASP A 221 -33.16 -15.34 -4.83
C ASP A 221 -32.77 -16.58 -5.63
N GLY A 222 -31.48 -16.93 -5.66
CA GLY A 222 -30.97 -18.05 -6.45
C GLY A 222 -29.73 -17.78 -7.30
N VAL A 223 -29.09 -16.61 -7.23
CA VAL A 223 -27.69 -16.52 -7.67
C VAL A 223 -26.86 -17.36 -6.69
N ASN A 224 -26.58 -18.61 -7.08
CA ASN A 224 -25.56 -19.43 -6.47
C ASN A 224 -24.23 -18.72 -6.72
N ILE A 225 -23.87 -17.79 -5.82
CA ILE A 225 -22.50 -17.35 -5.68
C ILE A 225 -21.76 -18.61 -5.30
N GLN A 226 -21.07 -19.23 -6.26
CA GLN A 226 -20.12 -20.29 -5.98
C GLN A 226 -19.07 -19.68 -5.07
N MET A 227 -19.30 -19.77 -3.75
CA MET A 227 -18.34 -19.32 -2.79
C MET A 227 -17.08 -20.13 -3.02
N PRO A 228 -15.93 -19.49 -3.22
CA PRO A 228 -14.69 -20.23 -3.31
C PRO A 228 -14.50 -20.99 -1.99
N VAL A 229 -13.96 -22.21 -2.10
CA VAL A 229 -13.96 -23.28 -1.07
C VAL A 229 -13.35 -22.86 0.28
N TYR A 230 -12.74 -21.68 0.38
CA TYR A 230 -12.10 -21.14 1.57
C TYR A 230 -13.04 -20.36 2.53
N ALA A 231 -14.27 -20.02 2.14
CA ALA A 231 -15.22 -19.33 3.03
C ALA A 231 -15.91 -20.33 3.96
N LYS A 232 -15.26 -20.66 5.09
CA LYS A 232 -15.85 -21.51 6.12
C LYS A 232 -16.84 -20.68 6.96
N GLN A 233 -18.11 -21.07 6.99
CA GLN A 233 -19.08 -20.48 7.92
C GLN A 233 -18.71 -20.86 9.35
N HIS A 234 -18.45 -19.86 10.19
CA HIS A 234 -18.43 -20.02 11.64
C HIS A 234 -19.88 -19.86 12.12
N GLY A 235 -20.48 -20.99 12.47
CA GLY A 235 -21.74 -21.03 13.24
C GLY A 235 -21.48 -20.83 14.73
#